data_AF-A0A5K0WSZ8-F1
#
_entry.id   AF-A0A5K0WSZ8-F1
#
_cell.length_a   1.000
_cell.length_b   1.000
_cell.length_c   1.000
_cell.angle_alpha   90.00
_cell.angle_beta   90.00
_cell.angle_gamma   90.00
#
_symmetry.space_group_name_H-M   'P 1'
#
loop_
_entity.id
_entity.type
_entity.pdbx_description
1 polymer ?
#
loop_
_entity_poly.entity_id
_entity_poly.type
_entity_poly.pdbx_seq_one_letter_code
_entity_poly.pdbx_strand_id
1 'polypeptide(L)'
;SERGRVMANFFYICCGVASLLLLFPSLCVLRIFIGKSLGSKAPPVKGTMFHLLRCLDSLYDYQTEVAAHNKTVRYLFFSQSEVYTADPQNIEYILKTNFANYDK
;
A
#
# COMPACT_ATOMS: atom_id res chain seq x y z
N SER A 1 5.47 -49.82 1.69
CA SER A 1 4.93 -49.69 0.32
C SER A 1 5.41 -48.39 -0.28
N GLU A 2 6.11 -48.44 -1.43
CA GLU A 2 6.62 -47.25 -2.14
C GLU A 2 5.52 -46.22 -2.45
N ARG A 3 4.32 -46.71 -2.76
CA ARG A 3 3.15 -45.88 -3.04
C ARG A 3 2.76 -44.98 -1.86
N GLY A 4 2.92 -45.45 -0.63
CA GLY A 4 2.64 -44.65 0.57
C GLY A 4 3.64 -43.51 0.79
N ARG A 5 4.92 -43.72 0.44
CA ARG A 5 5.96 -42.68 0.54
C ARG A 5 5.75 -41.56 -0.48
N VAL A 6 5.34 -41.91 -1.70
CA VAL A 6 5.04 -40.93 -2.75
C VAL A 6 3.82 -40.06 -2.37
N MET A 7 2.76 -40.67 -1.83
CA MET A 7 1.58 -39.93 -1.38
C MET A 7 1.88 -38.99 -0.20
N ALA A 8 2.70 -39.44 0.75
CA ALA A 8 3.13 -38.60 1.86
C ALA A 8 3.94 -37.39 1.37
N ASN A 9 4.91 -37.60 0.47
CA ASN A 9 5.70 -36.51 -0.10
C ASN A 9 4.84 -35.50 -0.86
N PHE A 10 3.87 -35.98 -1.65
CA PHE A 10 2.93 -35.10 -2.34
C PHE A 10 2.13 -34.24 -1.37
N PHE A 11 1.62 -34.84 -0.27
CA PHE A 11 0.90 -34.11 0.76
C PHE A 11 1.77 -33.03 1.44
N TYR A 12 3.01 -33.35 1.80
CA TYR A 12 3.94 -32.37 2.38
C TYR A 12 4.23 -31.19 1.44
N ILE A 13 4.38 -31.46 0.14
CA ILE A 13 4.59 -30.40 -0.86
C ILE A 13 3.35 -29.50 -0.94
N CYS A 14 2.14 -30.07 -1.02
CA CYS A 14 0.90 -29.31 -1.05
C CYS A 14 0.72 -28.45 0.21
N CYS A 15 0.98 -29.00 1.40
CA CYS A 15 0.93 -28.24 2.65
C CYS A 15 1.96 -27.11 2.66
N GLY A 16 3.20 -27.37 2.24
CA GLY A 16 4.25 -26.36 2.17
C GLY A 16 3.89 -25.20 1.24
N VAL A 17 3.37 -25.51 0.05
CA VAL A 17 2.90 -24.50 -0.92
C VAL A 17 1.73 -23.70 -0.36
N ALA A 18 0.74 -24.36 0.25
CA ALA A 18 -0.40 -23.68 0.87
C ALA A 18 0.04 -22.75 2.01
N SER A 19 0.94 -23.19 2.87
CA SER A 19 1.48 -22.36 3.96
C SER A 19 2.25 -21.16 3.43
N LEU A 20 3.05 -21.31 2.37
CA LEU A 20 3.77 -20.20 1.76
C LEU A 20 2.81 -19.15 1.18
N LEU A 21 1.76 -19.61 0.48
CA LEU A 21 0.75 -18.74 -0.12
C LEU A 21 -0.07 -17.95 0.92
N LEU A 22 -0.22 -18.47 2.15
CA LEU A 22 -0.96 -17.78 3.21
C LEU A 22 -0.07 -16.91 4.11
N LEU A 23 1.13 -17.38 4.46
CA LEU A 23 2.03 -16.68 5.38
C LEU A 23 2.76 -15.52 4.70
N PHE A 24 3.14 -15.67 3.44
CA PHE A 24 3.86 -14.61 2.72
C PHE A 24 3.06 -13.30 2.61
N PRO A 25 1.80 -13.28 2.12
CA PRO A 25 1.03 -12.04 2.03
C PRO A 25 0.71 -11.47 3.41
N SER A 26 0.48 -12.30 4.44
CA SER A 26 0.22 -11.80 5.79
C SER A 26 1.44 -11.06 6.37
N LEU A 27 2.65 -11.60 6.16
CA LEU A 27 3.89 -10.95 6.53
C LEU A 27 4.14 -9.67 5.73
N CYS A 28 3.86 -9.67 4.42
CA CYS A 28 3.95 -8.47 3.58
C CYS A 28 3.04 -7.35 4.09
N VAL A 29 1.78 -7.68 4.41
CA VAL A 29 0.81 -6.74 4.96
C VAL A 29 1.30 -6.21 6.31
N LEU A 30 1.76 -7.08 7.21
CA LEU A 30 2.29 -6.69 8.52
C LEU A 30 3.47 -5.71 8.40
N ARG A 31 4.39 -5.96 7.47
CA ARG A 31 5.54 -5.08 7.21
C ARG A 31 5.11 -3.70 6.71
N ILE A 32 4.11 -3.64 5.81
CA ILE A 32 3.55 -2.38 5.30
C ILE A 32 2.94 -1.56 6.44
N PHE A 33 2.22 -2.20 7.38
CA PHE A 33 1.61 -1.51 8.51
C PHE A 33 2.61 -1.08 9.59
N ILE A 34 3.54 -1.96 9.98
CA ILE A 34 4.50 -1.68 11.06
C ILE A 34 5.48 -0.57 10.65
N GLY A 35 6.02 -0.60 9.43
CA GLY A 35 7.02 0.38 8.99
C GLY A 35 6.48 1.81 8.83
N LYS A 36 5.16 1.98 8.70
CA LYS A 36 4.54 3.25 8.32
C LYS A 36 3.74 3.92 9.45
N SER A 37 3.62 3.28 10.61
CA SER A 37 2.94 3.80 11.81
C SER A 37 3.85 4.58 12.77
N LEU A 38 5.17 4.59 12.56
CA LEU A 38 6.15 5.03 13.56
C LEU A 38 6.59 6.51 13.45
N GLY A 39 5.95 7.33 12.61
CA GLY A 39 6.32 8.73 12.41
C GLY A 39 5.25 9.70 12.90
N SER A 40 5.42 10.31 14.08
CA SER A 40 4.49 11.27 14.68
C SER A 40 4.30 12.58 13.90
N LYS A 41 5.13 12.85 12.88
CA LYS A 41 5.07 14.05 12.03
C LYS A 41 4.50 13.78 10.64
N ALA A 42 4.14 12.55 10.31
CA ALA A 42 3.64 12.21 8.98
C ALA A 42 2.14 12.57 8.85
N PRO A 43 1.68 12.97 7.65
CA PRO A 43 0.26 13.16 7.38
C PRO A 43 -0.56 11.89 7.68
N PRO A 44 -1.85 12.04 8.04
CA PRO A 44 -2.70 10.92 8.39
C PRO A 44 -2.78 9.90 7.24
N VAL A 45 -2.76 8.62 7.59
CA VAL A 45 -2.88 7.53 6.62
C VAL A 45 -4.36 7.32 6.32
N LYS A 46 -4.78 7.61 5.07
CA LYS A 46 -6.17 7.49 4.66
C LYS A 46 -6.52 6.10 4.13
N GLY A 47 -5.55 5.38 3.57
CA GLY A 47 -5.75 4.03 3.05
C GLY A 47 -4.51 3.40 2.43
N THR A 48 -4.67 2.20 1.89
CA THR A 48 -3.63 1.51 1.10
C THR A 48 -3.90 1.67 -0.39
N MET A 49 -2.92 1.35 -1.24
CA MET A 49 -3.11 1.27 -2.69
C MET A 49 -4.33 0.41 -3.08
N PHE A 50 -4.59 -0.68 -2.35
CA PHE A 50 -5.75 -1.55 -2.61
C PHE A 50 -7.09 -0.84 -2.42
N HIS A 51 -7.18 0.10 -1.47
CA HIS A 51 -8.38 0.91 -1.31
C HIS A 51 -8.60 1.79 -2.55
N LEU A 52 -7.52 2.36 -3.09
CA LEU A 52 -7.57 3.17 -4.31
C LEU A 52 -7.97 2.33 -5.53
N LEU A 53 -7.42 1.12 -5.65
CA LEU A 53 -7.76 0.16 -6.72
C LEU A 53 -9.25 -0.23 -6.70
N ARG A 54 -9.84 -0.35 -5.51
CA ARG A 54 -11.27 -0.62 -5.37
C ARG A 54 -12.15 0.57 -5.77
N CYS A 55 -11.62 1.79 -5.68
CA CYS A 55 -12.33 3.03 -5.99
C CYS A 55 -11.92 3.63 -7.35
N LEU A 56 -11.36 2.85 -8.28
CA LEU A 56 -10.90 3.36 -9.58
C LEU A 56 -12.02 4.02 -10.39
N ASP A 57 -13.23 3.44 -10.37
CA ASP A 57 -14.38 3.92 -11.14
C ASP A 57 -14.87 5.30 -10.68
N SER A 58 -14.56 5.70 -9.44
CA SER A 58 -14.97 6.97 -8.82
C SER A 58 -13.79 7.60 -8.07
N LEU A 59 -12.60 7.47 -8.65
CA LEU A 59 -11.36 7.91 -8.01
C LEU A 59 -11.34 9.41 -7.74
N TYR A 60 -11.83 10.19 -8.70
CA TYR A 60 -11.88 11.65 -8.58
C TYR A 60 -12.84 12.08 -7.48
N ASP A 61 -14.07 11.56 -7.47
CA ASP A 61 -15.05 11.90 -6.43
C ASP A 61 -14.50 11.55 -5.04
N TYR A 62 -13.95 10.34 -4.90
CA TYR A 62 -13.30 9.89 -3.67
C TYR A 62 -12.18 10.85 -3.24
N GLN A 63 -11.26 11.22 -4.13
CA GLN A 63 -10.17 12.13 -3.79
C GLN A 63 -10.68 13.53 -3.43
N THR A 64 -11.75 14.03 -4.06
CA THR A 64 -12.33 15.33 -3.70
C THR A 64 -12.98 15.31 -2.32
N GLU A 65 -13.68 14.22 -1.95
CA GLU A 65 -14.22 14.03 -0.61
C GLU A 65 -13.10 13.97 0.43
N VAL A 66 -12.04 13.21 0.14
CA VAL A 66 -10.86 13.13 1.02
C VAL A 66 -10.21 14.50 1.21
N ALA A 67 -10.03 15.26 0.13
CA ALA A 67 -9.45 16.61 0.16
C ALA A 67 -10.31 17.61 0.93
N ALA A 68 -11.65 17.46 0.89
CA ALA A 68 -12.58 18.29 1.64
C ALA A 68 -12.39 18.14 3.16
N HIS A 69 -12.06 16.92 3.63
CA HIS A 69 -11.83 16.65 5.04
C HIS A 69 -10.39 16.87 5.49
N ASN A 70 -9.41 16.45 4.67
CA ASN A 70 -8.00 16.52 4.98
C ASN A 70 -7.22 17.03 3.76
N LYS A 71 -6.64 18.22 3.87
CA LYS A 71 -5.89 18.84 2.77
C LYS A 71 -4.61 18.09 2.42
N THR A 72 -4.05 17.32 3.35
CA THR A 72 -2.85 16.51 3.10
C THR A 72 -3.04 15.14 3.73
N VAL A 73 -2.94 14.10 2.91
CA VAL A 73 -3.13 12.70 3.32
C VAL A 73 -2.02 11.83 2.75
N ARG A 74 -1.89 10.64 3.31
CA ARG A 74 -0.90 9.66 2.87
C ARG A 74 -1.57 8.33 2.56
N TYR A 75 -1.17 7.71 1.45
CA TYR A 75 -1.56 6.35 1.08
C TYR A 75 -0.37 5.41 1.18
N LEU A 76 -0.63 4.18 1.64
CA LEU A 76 0.39 3.15 1.77
C LEU A 76 0.45 2.31 0.49
N PHE A 77 1.54 2.46 -0.26
CA PHE A 77 1.90 1.59 -1.37
C PHE A 77 2.83 0.47 -0.89
N PHE A 78 3.01 -0.54 -1.74
CA PHE A 78 3.77 -1.75 -1.41
C PHE A 78 5.20 -1.44 -0.97
N SER A 79 5.90 -0.58 -1.72
CA SER A 79 7.26 -0.14 -1.41
C SER A 79 7.27 1.13 -0.56
N GLN A 80 6.60 2.19 -1.03
CA GLN A 80 6.69 3.54 -0.48
C GLN A 80 5.34 4.04 0.05
N SER A 81 5.34 5.16 0.77
CA SER A 81 4.10 5.87 1.06
C SER A 81 4.06 7.12 0.21
N GLU A 82 2.95 7.35 -0.45
CA GLU A 82 2.76 8.52 -1.29
C GLU A 82 1.89 9.53 -0.56
N VAL A 83 2.29 10.79 -0.61
CA VAL A 83 1.60 11.91 0.01
C VAL A 83 0.82 12.66 -1.06
N TYR A 84 -0.47 12.84 -0.82
CA TYR A 84 -1.38 13.59 -1.68
C TYR A 84 -1.76 14.85 -0.93
N THR A 85 -1.59 16.01 -1.57
CA THR A 85 -1.91 17.31 -0.98
C THR A 85 -2.74 18.15 -1.93
N ALA A 86 -3.83 18.68 -1.40
CA ALA A 86 -4.66 19.71 -2.01
C ALA A 86 -4.46 21.06 -1.31
N ASP A 87 -3.45 21.19 -0.45
CA ASP A 87 -3.11 22.45 0.21
C ASP A 87 -2.35 23.36 -0.79
N PRO A 88 -2.91 24.54 -1.15
CA PRO A 88 -2.27 25.45 -2.10
C PRO A 88 -0.85 25.86 -1.68
N GLN A 89 -0.57 25.99 -0.38
CA GLN A 89 0.76 26.39 0.10
C GLN A 89 1.79 25.29 -0.14
N ASN A 90 1.42 24.03 0.12
CA ASN A 90 2.31 22.89 -0.14
C ASN A 90 2.53 22.71 -1.64
N ILE A 91 1.47 22.85 -2.45
CA ILE A 91 1.57 22.77 -3.91
C ILE A 91 2.52 23.84 -4.44
N GLU A 92 2.32 25.09 -4.03
CA GLU A 92 3.19 26.21 -4.44
C GLU A 92 4.65 25.95 -4.05
N TYR A 93 4.89 25.47 -2.82
CA TYR A 93 6.23 25.14 -2.36
C TYR A 93 6.88 24.03 -3.20
N ILE A 94 6.17 22.93 -3.47
CA ILE A 94 6.68 21.80 -4.26
C ILE A 94 7.00 22.26 -5.69
N LEU A 95 6.09 23.03 -6.31
CA LEU A 95 6.28 23.57 -7.66
C LEU A 95 7.42 24.60 -7.73
N LYS A 96 7.68 25.36 -6.66
CA LYS A 96 8.82 26.29 -6.66
C LYS A 96 10.16 25.57 -6.46
N THR A 97 10.19 24.52 -5.66
CA THR A 97 11.44 23.90 -5.19
C THR A 97 11.87 22.67 -5.99
N ASN A 98 10.93 21.90 -6.52
CA ASN A 98 11.17 20.57 -7.06
C ASN A 98 10.62 20.36 -8.47
N PHE A 99 10.11 21.40 -9.14
CA PHE A 99 9.52 21.27 -10.47
C PHE A 99 10.46 20.66 -11.52
N ALA A 100 11.76 20.91 -11.42
CA ALA A 100 12.76 20.33 -12.32
C ALA A 100 12.89 18.80 -12.22
N ASN A 101 12.43 18.18 -11.12
CA ASN A 101 12.49 16.73 -10.89
C ASN A 101 11.26 15.99 -11.44
N TYR A 102 10.28 16.69 -12.02
CA TYR A 102 9.14 16.05 -12.68
C TYR A 102 9.45 15.79 -14.15
N ASP A 103 9.11 14.59 -14.62
CA ASP A 103 9.15 14.25 -16.04
C ASP A 103 8.19 15.17 -16.82
N LYS A 104 8.60 15.55 -18.04
CA LYS A 104 7.87 16.48 -18.92
C LYS A 104 7.02 15.77 -19.95
#